data_AF-J0NFM0-F1
#
_entry.id   AF-J0NFM0-F1
#
_cell.length_a   1.000
_cell.length_b   1.000
_cell.length_c   1.000
_cell.angle_alpha   90.00
_cell.angle_beta   90.00
_cell.angle_gamma   90.00
#
_symmetry.space_group_name_H-M   'P 1'
#
loop_
_entity.id
_entity.type
_entity.pdbx_description
1 polymer ?
#
loop_
_entity_poly.entity_id
_entity_poly.type
_entity_poly.pdbx_seq_one_letter_code
_entity_poly.pdbx_strand_id
1 'polypeptide(L)'
;MEYETTAPPLRRSALIGAASGLVLAAATFSPHWSGQLLAPLALAPVFWLLARVRARQAYAVGTCFALAWLVPTTYWYYSFMSVGAAVGASIGWALLQANLFHLAALRDRIGVPGVWLAFSAAWVVLTWARMRLPVTEDWWIPHLGYGVWRNPGLVWLGGFGGEAALEGAVLLGGAVVAWAL
;
A
#
# COMPACT_ATOMS: atom_id res chain seq x y z
N MET A 1 -18.32 10.91 14.34
CA MET A 1 -19.43 11.58 13.59
C MET A 1 -18.94 12.70 12.66
N GLU A 2 -18.02 13.57 13.08
CA GLU A 2 -17.48 14.71 12.28
C GLU A 2 -16.76 14.30 10.97
N TYR A 3 -16.18 13.10 10.93
CA TYR A 3 -15.51 12.58 9.72
C TYR A 3 -16.47 12.16 8.59
N GLU A 4 -17.74 11.83 8.89
CA GLU A 4 -18.66 11.35 7.85
C GLU A 4 -19.25 12.46 6.99
N THR A 5 -19.37 13.66 7.55
CA THR A 5 -19.90 14.87 6.90
C THR A 5 -18.87 15.53 6.00
N THR A 6 -17.58 15.44 6.35
CA THR A 6 -16.45 16.00 5.58
C THR A 6 -15.83 15.01 4.60
N ALA A 7 -16.27 13.74 4.62
CA ALA A 7 -15.73 12.70 3.76
C ALA A 7 -15.96 13.01 2.26
N PRO A 8 -14.92 12.91 1.42
CA PRO A 8 -15.10 13.01 -0.03
C PRO A 8 -16.03 11.92 -0.57
N PRO A 9 -16.71 12.16 -1.70
CA PRO A 9 -17.57 11.16 -2.32
C PRO A 9 -16.73 9.97 -2.81
N LEU A 10 -17.34 8.76 -2.79
CA LEU A 10 -16.68 7.50 -3.15
C LEU A 10 -15.90 7.59 -4.46
N ARG A 11 -16.50 8.16 -5.51
CA ARG A 11 -15.85 8.30 -6.82
C ARG A 11 -14.53 9.07 -6.72
N ARG A 12 -14.49 10.18 -5.98
CA ARG A 12 -13.28 10.97 -5.79
C ARG A 12 -12.24 10.20 -4.99
N SER A 13 -12.65 9.55 -3.89
CA SER A 13 -11.75 8.73 -3.08
C SER A 13 -11.15 7.57 -3.85
N ALA A 14 -11.96 6.88 -4.67
CA ALA A 14 -11.53 5.78 -5.51
C ALA A 14 -10.53 6.25 -6.58
N LEU A 15 -10.76 7.41 -7.20
CA LEU A 15 -9.81 8.00 -8.16
C LEU A 15 -8.49 8.38 -7.51
N ILE A 16 -8.52 8.97 -6.31
CA ILE A 16 -7.30 9.29 -5.54
C ILE A 16 -6.54 7.99 -5.20
N GLY A 17 -7.25 6.97 -4.72
CA GLY A 17 -6.67 5.66 -4.42
C GLY A 17 -6.04 5.01 -5.66
N ALA A 18 -6.75 4.97 -6.78
CA ALA A 18 -6.25 4.41 -8.03
C ALA A 18 -5.03 5.18 -8.56
N ALA A 19 -5.06 6.52 -8.55
CA ALA A 19 -3.92 7.34 -8.97
C ALA A 19 -2.69 7.09 -8.09
N SER A 20 -2.88 7.02 -6.77
CA SER A 20 -1.84 6.64 -5.83
C SER A 20 -1.25 5.25 -6.14
N GLY A 21 -2.10 4.26 -6.41
CA GLY A 21 -1.66 2.91 -6.78
C GLY A 21 -0.86 2.88 -8.09
N LEU A 22 -1.29 3.61 -9.11
CA LEU A 22 -0.58 3.73 -10.39
C LEU A 22 0.79 4.41 -10.24
N VAL A 23 0.90 5.45 -9.42
CA VAL A 23 2.18 6.11 -9.14
C VAL A 23 3.13 5.16 -8.40
N LEU A 24 2.61 4.37 -7.46
CA LEU A 24 3.39 3.36 -6.75
C LEU A 24 3.85 2.23 -7.69
N ALA A 25 3.01 1.84 -8.65
CA ALA A 25 3.40 0.91 -9.73
C ALA A 25 4.52 1.50 -10.60
N ALA A 26 4.40 2.76 -11.01
CA ALA A 26 5.45 3.43 -11.78
C ALA A 26 6.78 3.53 -11.00
N ALA A 27 6.73 3.80 -9.69
CA ALA A 27 7.90 3.83 -8.82
C ALA A 27 8.63 2.47 -8.80
N THR A 28 7.87 1.37 -8.76
CA THR A 28 8.39 -0.02 -8.78
C THR A 28 9.26 -0.28 -10.01
N PHE A 29 8.86 0.25 -11.16
CA PHE A 29 9.57 0.08 -12.43
C PHE A 29 10.60 1.18 -12.72
N SER A 30 10.75 2.18 -11.85
CA SER A 30 11.61 3.32 -12.12
C SER A 30 13.08 2.90 -12.25
N PRO A 31 13.77 3.26 -13.34
CA PRO A 31 15.18 2.93 -13.54
C PRO A 31 16.12 3.81 -12.71
N HIS A 32 15.67 5.00 -12.29
CA HIS A 32 16.46 5.97 -11.56
C HIS A 32 16.04 6.07 -10.09
N TRP A 33 17.04 6.23 -9.20
CA TRP A 33 16.84 6.32 -7.75
C TRP A 33 15.89 7.46 -7.33
N SER A 34 15.87 8.56 -8.07
CA SER A 34 15.01 9.72 -7.77
C SER A 34 13.54 9.44 -8.06
N GLY A 35 13.24 8.67 -9.12
CA GLY A 35 11.87 8.24 -9.42
C GLY A 35 11.32 7.27 -8.37
N GLN A 36 12.18 6.59 -7.62
CA GLN A 36 11.78 5.75 -6.49
C GLN A 36 11.34 6.54 -5.24
N LEU A 37 11.64 7.85 -5.15
CA LEU A 37 11.04 8.73 -4.13
C LEU A 37 9.53 8.91 -4.33
N LEU A 38 8.99 8.54 -5.50
CA LEU A 38 7.55 8.53 -5.74
C LEU A 38 6.85 7.49 -4.88
N ALA A 39 7.51 6.42 -4.43
CA ALA A 39 6.88 5.39 -3.60
C ALA A 39 6.33 5.94 -2.26
N PRO A 40 7.12 6.61 -1.40
CA PRO A 40 6.57 7.23 -0.19
C PRO A 40 5.58 8.36 -0.51
N LEU A 41 5.81 9.17 -1.56
CA LEU A 41 4.87 10.22 -1.96
C LEU A 41 3.51 9.67 -2.40
N ALA A 42 3.50 8.55 -3.11
CA ALA A 42 2.29 7.86 -3.55
C ALA A 42 1.46 7.34 -2.38
N LEU A 43 2.08 7.02 -1.23
CA LEU A 43 1.36 6.58 -0.04
C LEU A 43 0.72 7.74 0.74
N ALA A 44 1.17 8.99 0.57
CA ALA A 44 0.59 10.12 1.29
C ALA A 44 -0.92 10.29 1.05
N PRO A 45 -1.43 10.21 -0.20
CA PRO A 45 -2.87 10.15 -0.46
C PRO A 45 -3.60 9.00 0.24
N VAL A 46 -2.95 7.84 0.46
CA VAL A 46 -3.53 6.71 1.19
C VAL A 46 -3.76 7.09 2.66
N PHE A 47 -2.76 7.65 3.32
CA PHE A 47 -2.91 8.10 4.72
C PHE A 47 -3.92 9.26 4.83
N TRP A 48 -3.92 10.19 3.87
CA TRP A 48 -4.93 11.24 3.78
C TRP A 48 -6.35 10.68 3.63
N LEU A 49 -6.52 9.63 2.81
CA LEU A 49 -7.79 8.91 2.64
C LEU A 49 -8.16 8.16 3.92
N LEU A 50 -7.23 7.46 4.56
CA LEU A 50 -7.47 6.77 5.83
C LEU A 50 -7.95 7.74 6.92
N ALA A 51 -7.59 9.01 6.86
CA ALA A 51 -8.08 10.03 7.79
C ALA A 51 -9.52 10.52 7.50
N ARG A 52 -10.04 10.33 6.28
CA ARG A 52 -11.26 11.02 5.80
C ARG A 52 -12.31 10.13 5.15
N VAL A 53 -11.95 8.95 4.65
CA VAL A 53 -12.85 8.06 3.92
C VAL A 53 -13.92 7.50 4.85
N ARG A 54 -15.18 7.40 4.40
CA ARG A 54 -16.23 6.76 5.19
C ARG A 54 -15.90 5.27 5.39
N ALA A 55 -16.15 4.74 6.58
CA ALA A 55 -15.86 3.34 6.91
C ALA A 55 -16.47 2.35 5.91
N ARG A 56 -17.74 2.58 5.52
CA ARG A 56 -18.46 1.77 4.51
C ARG A 56 -17.86 1.82 3.09
N GLN A 57 -17.03 2.81 2.80
CA GLN A 57 -16.38 3.01 1.50
C GLN A 57 -14.91 2.59 1.50
N ALA A 58 -14.32 2.39 2.69
CA ALA A 58 -12.87 2.24 2.84
C ALA A 58 -12.33 1.04 2.07
N TYR A 59 -13.04 -0.11 2.11
CA TYR A 59 -12.68 -1.29 1.34
C TYR A 59 -12.68 -1.06 -0.18
N ALA A 60 -13.70 -0.39 -0.70
CA ALA A 60 -13.80 -0.09 -2.14
C ALA A 60 -12.64 0.82 -2.59
N VAL A 61 -12.29 1.82 -1.78
CA VAL A 61 -11.16 2.71 -2.05
C VAL A 61 -9.83 1.95 -1.98
N GLY A 62 -9.66 1.10 -0.95
CA GLY A 62 -8.49 0.23 -0.81
C GLY A 62 -8.34 -0.74 -1.97
N THR A 63 -9.45 -1.27 -2.48
CA THR A 63 -9.49 -2.15 -3.65
C THR A 63 -9.01 -1.41 -4.90
N CYS A 64 -9.51 -0.20 -5.15
CA CYS A 64 -9.05 0.62 -6.28
C CYS A 64 -7.55 0.92 -6.20
N PHE A 65 -7.05 1.26 -5.01
CA PHE A 65 -5.63 1.49 -4.79
C PHE A 65 -4.79 0.21 -5.02
N ALA A 66 -5.17 -0.90 -4.37
CA ALA A 66 -4.39 -2.13 -4.40
C ALA A 66 -4.38 -2.76 -5.80
N LEU A 67 -5.51 -2.77 -6.52
CA LEU A 67 -5.56 -3.27 -7.90
C LEU A 67 -4.72 -2.41 -8.84
N ALA A 68 -4.84 -1.09 -8.73
CA ALA A 68 -4.07 -0.16 -9.56
C ALA A 68 -2.55 -0.26 -9.35
N TRP A 69 -2.12 -0.70 -8.16
CA TRP A 69 -0.72 -0.97 -7.89
C TRP A 69 -0.29 -2.38 -8.32
N LEU A 70 -0.99 -3.41 -7.85
CA LEU A 70 -0.51 -4.79 -7.90
C LEU A 70 -0.75 -5.46 -9.24
N VAL A 71 -1.87 -5.20 -9.91
CA VAL A 71 -2.15 -5.81 -11.22
C VAL A 71 -1.09 -5.45 -12.27
N PRO A 72 -0.74 -4.18 -12.50
CA PRO A 72 0.32 -3.85 -13.47
C PRO A 72 1.70 -4.29 -13.00
N THR A 73 1.92 -4.46 -11.70
CA THR A 73 3.22 -4.86 -11.17
C THR A 73 3.39 -6.36 -11.03
N THR A 74 2.40 -7.20 -11.32
CA THR A 74 2.50 -8.67 -11.24
C THR A 74 2.45 -9.34 -12.62
N TYR A 75 2.74 -8.59 -13.69
CA TYR A 75 2.67 -9.07 -15.07
C TYR A 75 3.57 -10.30 -15.35
N TRP A 76 4.62 -10.52 -14.56
CA TRP A 76 5.52 -11.66 -14.75
C TRP A 76 4.91 -13.00 -14.33
N TYR A 77 3.83 -13.02 -13.54
CA TYR A 77 3.13 -14.27 -13.24
C TYR A 77 2.61 -14.97 -14.48
N TYR A 78 2.25 -14.20 -15.50
CA TYR A 78 1.81 -14.74 -16.77
C TYR A 78 2.93 -15.44 -17.56
N SER A 79 4.19 -15.30 -17.15
CA SER A 79 5.34 -15.98 -17.78
C SER A 79 5.53 -17.41 -17.30
N PHE A 80 4.99 -17.79 -16.13
CA PHE A 80 5.25 -19.11 -15.53
C PHE A 80 4.06 -19.74 -14.80
N MET A 81 2.95 -19.02 -14.62
CA MET A 81 1.69 -19.54 -14.09
C MET A 81 0.64 -19.63 -15.21
N SER A 82 -0.40 -20.46 -14.99
CA SER A 82 -1.60 -20.39 -15.81
C SER A 82 -2.30 -19.04 -15.61
N VAL A 83 -3.04 -18.57 -16.62
CA VAL A 83 -3.77 -17.28 -16.55
C VAL A 83 -4.66 -17.20 -15.31
N GLY A 84 -5.40 -18.26 -15.00
CA GLY A 84 -6.27 -18.31 -13.82
C GLY A 84 -5.49 -18.19 -12.50
N ALA A 85 -4.34 -18.87 -12.39
CA ALA A 85 -3.50 -18.81 -11.19
C ALA A 85 -2.85 -17.43 -11.02
N ALA A 86 -2.32 -16.83 -12.10
CA ALA A 86 -1.76 -15.48 -12.10
C ALA A 86 -2.79 -14.44 -11.67
N VAL A 87 -3.99 -14.48 -12.27
CA VAL A 87 -5.11 -13.60 -11.90
C VAL A 87 -5.50 -13.79 -10.44
N GLY A 88 -5.63 -15.05 -10.00
CA GLY A 88 -5.99 -15.39 -8.63
C GLY A 88 -4.98 -14.86 -7.61
N ALA A 89 -3.67 -15.03 -7.85
CA ALA A 89 -2.62 -14.55 -6.97
C ALA A 89 -2.60 -13.00 -6.91
N SER A 90 -2.58 -12.32 -8.05
CA SER A 90 -2.52 -10.86 -8.13
C SER A 90 -3.74 -10.18 -7.52
N ILE A 91 -4.94 -10.58 -7.96
CA ILE A 91 -6.19 -9.96 -7.51
C ILE A 91 -6.50 -10.41 -6.08
N GLY A 92 -6.30 -11.68 -5.75
CA GLY A 92 -6.54 -12.21 -4.41
C GLY A 92 -5.72 -11.46 -3.37
N TRP A 93 -4.43 -11.24 -3.62
CA TRP A 93 -3.59 -10.44 -2.74
C TRP A 93 -4.04 -8.98 -2.66
N ALA A 94 -4.38 -8.35 -3.79
CA ALA A 94 -4.87 -6.98 -3.81
C ALA A 94 -6.14 -6.79 -2.96
N LEU A 95 -7.09 -7.74 -3.06
CA LEU A 95 -8.31 -7.72 -2.25
C LEU A 95 -8.05 -8.00 -0.78
N LEU A 96 -7.10 -8.89 -0.46
CA LEU A 96 -6.67 -9.13 0.92
C LEU A 96 -6.05 -7.87 1.52
N GLN A 97 -5.09 -7.25 0.83
CA GLN A 97 -4.44 -6.01 1.25
C GLN A 97 -5.46 -4.85 1.42
N ALA A 98 -6.48 -4.78 0.55
CA ALA A 98 -7.54 -3.78 0.64
C ALA A 98 -8.33 -3.83 1.95
N ASN A 99 -8.39 -4.99 2.64
CA ASN A 99 -9.04 -5.09 3.95
C ASN A 99 -8.40 -4.19 5.01
N LEU A 100 -7.11 -3.85 4.89
CA LEU A 100 -6.44 -2.94 5.83
C LEU A 100 -7.13 -1.57 5.88
N PHE A 101 -7.79 -1.14 4.82
CA PHE A 101 -8.52 0.13 4.81
C PHE A 101 -9.70 0.14 5.78
N HIS A 102 -10.24 -1.02 6.20
CA HIS A 102 -11.26 -1.08 7.24
C HIS A 102 -10.80 -0.49 8.59
N LEU A 103 -9.49 -0.39 8.83
CA LEU A 103 -8.95 0.31 10.00
C LEU A 103 -9.39 1.78 10.07
N ALA A 104 -9.77 2.39 8.95
CA ALA A 104 -10.43 3.69 8.90
C ALA A 104 -11.67 3.80 9.81
N ALA A 105 -12.35 2.68 10.09
CA ALA A 105 -13.49 2.64 11.00
C ALA A 105 -13.11 2.85 12.48
N LEU A 106 -11.83 2.67 12.84
CA LEU A 106 -11.34 2.81 14.21
C LEU A 106 -10.91 4.23 14.57
N ARG A 107 -10.98 5.18 13.63
CA ARG A 107 -10.55 6.58 13.85
C ARG A 107 -11.19 7.21 15.08
N ASP A 108 -12.49 6.98 15.29
CA ASP A 108 -13.22 7.56 16.42
C ASP A 108 -12.79 6.95 17.77
N ARG A 109 -12.07 5.81 17.77
CA ARG A 109 -11.59 5.12 18.98
C ARG A 109 -10.11 5.37 19.29
N ILE A 110 -9.25 5.34 18.27
CA ILE A 110 -7.78 5.42 18.44
C ILE A 110 -7.17 6.65 17.77
N GLY A 111 -8.00 7.54 17.21
CA GLY A 111 -7.56 8.71 16.47
C GLY A 111 -6.98 8.39 15.09
N VAL A 112 -6.76 9.43 14.29
CA VAL A 112 -6.10 9.32 12.97
C VAL A 112 -4.67 8.79 13.09
N PRO A 113 -3.80 9.30 14.01
CA PRO A 113 -2.45 8.76 14.17
C PRO A 113 -2.44 7.28 14.56
N GLY A 114 -3.35 6.86 15.45
CA GLY A 114 -3.48 5.46 15.84
C GLY A 114 -3.88 4.55 14.66
N VAL A 115 -4.80 5.01 13.81
CA VAL A 115 -5.16 4.28 12.57
C VAL A 115 -3.99 4.20 11.60
N TRP A 116 -3.21 5.27 11.44
CA TRP A 116 -2.03 5.25 10.56
C TRP A 116 -0.97 4.26 11.07
N LEU A 117 -0.68 4.25 12.36
CA LEU A 117 0.23 3.29 12.97
C LEU A 117 -0.28 1.85 12.84
N ALA A 118 -1.56 1.61 13.14
CA ALA A 118 -2.17 0.29 13.01
C ALA A 118 -2.16 -0.20 11.56
N PHE A 119 -2.44 0.69 10.60
CA PHE A 119 -2.39 0.37 9.17
C PHE A 119 -0.98 -0.01 8.73
N SER A 120 0.03 0.79 9.10
CA SER A 120 1.43 0.50 8.77
C SER A 120 1.91 -0.80 9.40
N ALA A 121 1.60 -1.04 10.68
CA ALA A 121 1.96 -2.28 11.36
C ALA A 121 1.28 -3.50 10.71
N ALA A 122 -0.02 -3.43 10.46
CA ALA A 122 -0.76 -4.51 9.81
C ALA A 122 -0.26 -4.78 8.39
N TRP A 123 0.10 -3.72 7.64
CA TRP A 123 0.73 -3.85 6.33
C TRP A 123 2.06 -4.60 6.40
N VAL A 124 2.96 -4.19 7.29
CA VAL A 124 4.28 -4.84 7.46
C VAL A 124 4.11 -6.30 7.88
N VAL A 125 3.20 -6.59 8.83
CA VAL A 125 2.91 -7.96 9.26
C VAL A 125 2.36 -8.80 8.12
N LEU A 126 1.44 -8.25 7.33
CA LEU A 126 0.83 -8.95 6.21
C LEU A 126 1.87 -9.27 5.12
N THR A 127 2.70 -8.29 4.75
CA THR A 127 3.82 -8.49 3.81
C THR A 127 4.82 -9.51 4.35
N TRP A 128 5.18 -9.43 5.63
CA TRP A 128 6.09 -10.39 6.26
C TRP A 128 5.51 -11.80 6.24
N ALA A 129 4.24 -11.96 6.60
CA ALA A 129 3.55 -13.25 6.60
C ALA A 129 3.52 -13.87 5.20
N ARG A 130 3.23 -13.05 4.18
CA ARG A 130 3.32 -13.46 2.77
C ARG A 130 4.73 -13.89 2.39
N MET A 131 5.79 -13.27 2.89
CA MET A 131 7.15 -13.63 2.48
C MET A 131 7.74 -14.80 3.29
N ARG A 132 7.13 -15.20 4.41
CA ARG A 132 7.80 -16.09 5.38
C ARG A 132 6.98 -17.29 5.85
N LEU A 133 5.66 -17.34 5.64
CA LEU A 133 4.85 -18.47 6.08
C LEU A 133 4.77 -19.56 5.00
N PRO A 134 4.90 -20.86 5.34
CA PRO A 134 5.04 -21.96 4.37
C PRO A 134 3.92 -22.11 3.32
N VAL A 135 2.71 -21.63 3.62
CA VAL A 135 1.53 -21.75 2.73
C VAL A 135 1.31 -20.49 1.90
N THR A 136 1.78 -19.35 2.37
CA THR A 136 1.56 -18.05 1.73
C THR A 136 2.84 -17.47 1.15
N GLU A 137 3.96 -18.22 1.21
CA GLU A 137 5.29 -17.78 0.78
C GLU A 137 5.26 -17.33 -0.68
N ASP A 138 5.27 -16.02 -0.88
CA ASP A 138 5.28 -15.38 -2.18
C ASP A 138 6.12 -14.10 -2.14
N TRP A 139 7.35 -14.26 -2.61
CA TRP A 139 8.31 -13.17 -2.83
C TRP A 139 8.09 -12.46 -4.16
N TRP A 140 7.27 -13.04 -5.04
CA TRP A 140 7.07 -12.55 -6.39
C TRP A 140 5.99 -11.49 -6.47
N ILE A 141 5.10 -11.37 -5.47
CA ILE A 141 4.21 -10.21 -5.40
C ILE A 141 5.05 -9.01 -4.93
N PRO A 142 5.01 -7.88 -5.65
CA PRO A 142 5.69 -6.67 -5.23
C PRO A 142 5.29 -6.24 -3.81
N HIS A 143 6.29 -5.84 -3.03
CA HIS A 143 6.10 -5.11 -1.79
C HIS A 143 6.75 -3.72 -1.93
N LEU A 144 6.53 -2.81 -0.99
CA LEU A 144 7.02 -1.42 -1.08
C LEU A 144 8.54 -1.31 -1.24
N GLY A 145 9.29 -2.29 -0.73
CA GLY A 145 10.74 -2.41 -0.96
C GLY A 145 11.14 -2.44 -2.44
N TYR A 146 10.33 -3.06 -3.30
CA TYR A 146 10.54 -3.04 -4.76
C TYR A 146 10.32 -1.64 -5.36
N GLY A 147 9.63 -0.75 -4.65
CA GLY A 147 9.50 0.67 -5.02
C GLY A 147 10.77 1.48 -4.78
N VAL A 148 11.73 0.97 -4.00
CA VAL A 148 12.88 1.74 -3.49
C VAL A 148 14.24 1.03 -3.57
N TRP A 149 14.31 -0.18 -4.12
CA TRP A 149 15.51 -1.03 -4.14
C TRP A 149 16.74 -0.47 -4.89
N ARG A 150 16.57 0.56 -5.72
CA ARG A 150 17.67 1.26 -6.42
C ARG A 150 18.03 2.58 -5.75
N ASN A 151 17.38 2.95 -4.65
CA ASN A 151 17.62 4.19 -3.93
C ASN A 151 18.56 3.94 -2.74
N PRO A 152 19.86 4.27 -2.84
CA PRO A 152 20.81 3.99 -1.78
C PRO A 152 20.51 4.74 -0.48
N GLY A 153 19.80 5.88 -0.56
CA GLY A 153 19.36 6.66 0.60
C GLY A 153 18.20 6.05 1.37
N LEU A 154 17.53 5.02 0.83
CA LEU A 154 16.47 4.27 1.49
C LEU A 154 16.83 2.81 1.75
N VAL A 155 17.55 2.17 0.82
CA VAL A 155 17.91 0.74 0.90
C VAL A 155 18.74 0.40 2.15
N TRP A 156 19.59 1.31 2.61
CA TRP A 156 20.39 1.10 3.82
C TRP A 156 19.52 0.85 5.07
N LEU A 157 18.27 1.33 5.09
CA LEU A 157 17.32 1.07 6.19
C LEU A 157 16.97 -0.41 6.30
N GLY A 158 17.07 -1.17 5.20
CA GLY A 158 16.95 -2.62 5.22
C GLY A 158 18.00 -3.31 6.11
N GLY A 159 19.13 -2.66 6.39
CA GLY A 159 20.16 -3.19 7.30
C GLY A 159 19.69 -3.38 8.76
N PHE A 160 18.61 -2.72 9.18
CA PHE A 160 18.10 -2.79 10.56
C PHE A 160 17.03 -3.84 10.80
N GLY A 161 16.44 -4.41 9.74
CA GLY A 161 15.32 -5.34 9.89
C GLY A 161 14.82 -5.96 8.58
N GLY A 162 15.69 -6.02 7.56
CA GLY A 162 15.37 -6.55 6.25
C GLY A 162 14.23 -5.79 5.57
N GLU A 163 13.39 -6.54 4.87
CA GLU A 163 12.25 -6.00 4.12
C GLU A 163 11.24 -5.29 5.02
N ALA A 164 11.03 -5.77 6.24
CA ALA A 164 10.07 -5.19 7.18
C ALA A 164 10.45 -3.75 7.58
N ALA A 165 11.75 -3.50 7.81
CA ALA A 165 12.25 -2.14 8.10
C ALA A 165 12.05 -1.22 6.88
N LEU A 166 12.29 -1.74 5.68
CA LEU A 166 12.13 -0.97 4.44
C LEU A 166 10.65 -0.66 4.13
N GLU A 167 9.74 -1.63 4.29
CA GLU A 167 8.28 -1.41 4.22
C GLU A 167 7.85 -0.31 5.19
N GLY A 168 8.27 -0.44 6.46
CA GLY A 168 7.94 0.51 7.50
C GLY A 168 8.44 1.93 7.18
N ALA A 169 9.67 2.07 6.69
CA ALA A 169 10.23 3.35 6.31
C ALA A 169 9.43 4.04 5.18
N VAL A 170 9.04 3.28 4.15
CA VAL A 170 8.27 3.82 3.02
C VAL A 170 6.85 4.24 3.47
N LEU A 171 6.21 3.43 4.32
CA LEU A 171 4.91 3.76 4.93
C LEU A 171 5.01 5.01 5.81
N LEU A 172 6.01 5.10 6.67
CA LEU A 172 6.24 6.26 7.53
C LEU A 172 6.51 7.51 6.70
N GLY A 173 7.27 7.41 5.61
CA GLY A 173 7.47 8.51 4.67
C GLY A 173 6.15 9.04 4.12
N GLY A 174 5.26 8.14 3.67
CA GLY A 174 3.91 8.52 3.24
C GLY A 174 3.07 9.17 4.34
N ALA A 175 3.12 8.64 5.56
CA ALA A 175 2.40 9.19 6.70
C ALA A 175 2.90 10.59 7.08
N VAL A 176 4.21 10.81 7.09
CA VAL A 176 4.82 12.12 7.37
C VAL A 176 4.44 13.15 6.30
N VAL A 177 4.50 12.77 5.03
CA VAL A 177 4.06 13.66 3.94
C VAL A 177 2.57 13.97 4.06
N ALA A 178 1.73 12.98 4.37
CA ALA A 178 0.29 13.19 4.58
C ALA A 178 -0.01 14.09 5.79
N TRP A 179 0.82 14.06 6.84
CA TRP A 179 0.70 14.94 8.00
C TRP A 179 1.00 16.40 7.65
N ALA A 180 1.92 16.62 6.70
CA ALA A 180 2.32 17.95 6.25
C ALA A 180 1.34 18.61 5.26
N LEU A 181 0.29 17.90 4.82
CA LEU A 181 -0.72 18.32 3.84
C LEU A 181 -2.08 18.63 4.50
#